data_AF-A0A259PLE8-F1
#
_entry.id   AF-A0A259PLE8-F1
#
_cell.length_a   1.000
_cell.length_b   1.000
_cell.length_c   1.000
_cell.angle_alpha   90.00
_cell.angle_beta   90.00
_cell.angle_gamma   90.00
#
_symmetry.space_group_name_H-M   'P 1'
#
loop_
_entity.id
_entity.type
_entity.pdbx_description
1 polymer ?
#
loop_
_entity_poly.entity_id
_entity_poly.type
_entity_poly.pdbx_seq_one_letter_code
_entity_poly.pdbx_strand_id
1 'polypeptide(L)' 'PLAGEDGTLKRRFDGSPEAGLVHAKTGSLRNVLSLAGYVQSPGGRRSTVVALINDPRAAGGWGAVEALLDVALRTA' A
#
# COMPACT_ATOMS: atom_id res chain seq x y z
N PRO A 1 -8.13 0.64 6.29
CA PRO A 1 -8.44 1.66 5.26
C PRO A 1 -8.39 1.04 3.88
N LEU A 2 -9.34 1.36 3.02
CA LEU A 2 -9.40 0.94 1.63
C LEU A 2 -8.72 2.00 0.75
N ALA A 3 -7.81 1.55 -0.10
CA ALA A 3 -7.04 2.40 -1.00
C ALA A 3 -7.96 3.24 -1.91
N GLY A 4 -7.70 4.56 -1.96
CA GLY A 4 -8.47 5.50 -2.78
C GLY A 4 -9.80 5.96 -2.15
N GLU A 5 -10.28 5.29 -1.11
CA GLU A 5 -11.63 5.56 -0.57
C GLU A 5 -11.60 6.24 0.80
N ASP A 6 -10.83 5.71 1.75
CA ASP A 6 -10.93 6.14 3.15
C ASP A 6 -9.59 6.31 3.89
N GLY A 7 -9.71 6.87 5.09
CA GLY A 7 -8.62 7.02 6.05
C GLY A 7 -7.36 7.66 5.46
N THR A 8 -6.20 7.10 5.81
CA THR A 8 -4.89 7.59 5.40
C THR A 8 -4.51 7.23 3.96
N LEU A 9 -5.34 6.42 3.29
CA LEU A 9 -5.11 5.95 1.92
C LEU A 9 -5.98 6.67 0.88
N LYS A 10 -7.02 7.39 1.30
CA LYS A 10 -7.94 8.12 0.42
C LYS A 10 -7.25 8.93 -0.68
N ARG A 11 -6.18 9.65 -0.35
CA ARG A 11 -5.46 10.54 -1.30
C ARG A 11 -4.26 9.90 -2.01
N ARG A 12 -3.90 8.66 -1.68
CA ARG A 12 -2.66 8.03 -2.17
C ARG A 12 -2.83 7.14 -3.39
N PHE A 13 -4.04 6.63 -3.59
CA PHE A 13 -4.32 5.64 -4.61
C PHE A 13 -5.48 6.05 -5.52
N ASP A 14 -5.84 7.34 -5.51
CA ASP A 14 -6.89 7.87 -6.38
C ASP A 14 -6.45 7.76 -7.85
N GLY A 15 -7.23 7.04 -8.66
CA GLY A 15 -6.90 6.73 -10.06
C GLY A 15 -5.81 5.68 -10.28
N SER A 16 -5.35 4.99 -9.23
CA SER A 16 -4.35 3.91 -9.33
C SER A 16 -4.98 2.53 -9.51
N PRO A 17 -4.29 1.53 -10.11
CA PRO A 17 -4.75 0.14 -10.17
C PRO A 17 -5.07 -0.49 -8.81
N GLU A 18 -4.47 0.03 -7.74
CA GLU A 18 -4.63 -0.43 -6.35
C GLU A 18 -5.93 0.07 -5.68
N ALA A 19 -6.59 1.08 -6.27
CA ALA A 19 -7.82 1.66 -5.74
C ALA A 19 -8.90 0.58 -5.55
N GLY A 20 -9.49 0.50 -4.36
CA GLY A 20 -10.51 -0.51 -4.03
C GLY A 20 -9.99 -1.95 -3.90
N LEU A 21 -8.72 -2.23 -4.23
CA LEU A 21 -8.13 -3.57 -4.19
C LEU A 21 -7.19 -3.79 -2.99
N VAL A 22 -6.75 -2.71 -2.36
CA VAL A 22 -5.82 -2.76 -1.22
C VAL A 22 -6.52 -2.33 0.07
N HIS A 23 -6.65 -3.26 1.01
CA HIS A 23 -7.09 -2.97 2.37
C HIS A 23 -5.89 -3.06 3.31
N ALA A 24 -5.37 -1.92 3.72
CA ALA A 24 -4.18 -1.85 4.55
C ALA A 24 -4.23 -0.77 5.62
N LYS A 25 -3.40 -0.94 6.64
CA LYS A 25 -3.11 0.09 7.62
C LYS A 25 -1.75 0.72 7.31
N THR A 26 -1.70 2.05 7.40
CA THR A 26 -0.45 2.80 7.32
C THR A 26 0.07 3.13 8.72
N GLY A 27 1.39 3.26 8.83
CA GLY A 27 2.08 3.81 10.00
C GLY A 27 3.22 4.74 9.59
N SER A 28 3.37 5.84 10.33
CA SER A 28 4.43 6.82 10.11
C SER A 28 5.02 7.26 11.45
N LEU A 29 6.35 7.28 11.54
CA LEU A 29 7.10 7.91 12.62
C LEU A 29 8.25 8.71 11.99
N ARG A 30 9.03 9.40 12.81
CA ARG A 30 10.31 9.95 12.35
C ARG A 30 11.16 8.81 11.79
N ASN A 31 11.61 8.96 10.55
CA ASN A 31 12.43 7.99 9.81
C ASN A 31 11.76 6.63 9.52
N VAL A 32 10.43 6.52 9.66
CA VAL A 32 9.70 5.27 9.39
C VAL A 32 8.48 5.52 8.51
N LEU A 33 8.37 4.71 7.46
CA LEU A 33 7.14 4.52 6.69
C LEU A 33 6.77 3.04 6.70
N SER A 34 5.52 2.73 6.99
CA SER A 34 5.02 1.35 7.01
C SER A 34 3.63 1.22 6.43
N LEU A 35 3.36 0.06 5.83
CA LEU A 35 2.06 -0.38 5.35
C LEU A 35 1.93 -1.88 5.57
N ALA A 36 0.82 -2.34 6.13
CA ALA A 36 0.53 -3.76 6.26
C ALA A 36 -0.95 -4.04 5.98
N GLY A 37 -1.24 -5.10 5.24
CA GLY A 37 -2.61 -5.46 4.90
C GLY A 37 -2.71 -6.48 3.78
N TYR A 38 -3.81 -6.39 3.05
CA TYR A 38 -4.17 -7.34 2.01
C TYR A 38 -4.31 -6.65 0.66
N VAL A 39 -3.89 -7.38 -0.37
CA VAL A 39 -4.11 -7.05 -1.78
C VAL A 39 -5.03 -8.12 -2.37
N GLN A 40 -6.11 -7.70 -3.00
CA GLN A 40 -7.08 -8.57 -3.63
C GLN A 40 -6.90 -8.48 -5.15
N SER A 41 -6.46 -9.56 -5.81
CA SER A 41 -6.39 -9.56 -7.28
C SER A 41 -7.80 -9.62 -7.88
N PRO A 42 -7.98 -9.10 -9.12
CA PRO A 42 -9.21 -9.27 -9.87
C PRO A 42 -9.62 -10.74 -10.06
N GLY A 43 -8.65 -11.66 -10.07
CA GLY A 43 -8.86 -13.11 -10.15
C GLY A 43 -9.33 -13.76 -8.84
N GLY A 44 -9.53 -12.98 -7.77
CA GLY A 44 -10.05 -13.48 -6.48
C GLY A 44 -8.98 -13.99 -5.52
N ARG A 45 -7.69 -14.02 -5.89
CA ARG A 45 -6.61 -14.39 -4.95
C ARG A 45 -6.32 -13.22 -4.01
N ARG A 46 -6.12 -13.52 -2.73
CA ARG A 46 -5.73 -12.56 -1.71
C ARG A 46 -4.30 -12.81 -1.27
N SER A 47 -3.48 -11.78 -1.33
CA SER A 47 -2.10 -11.79 -0.83
C SER A 47 -1.97 -10.90 0.40
N THR A 48 -1.10 -11.30 1.34
CA THR A 48 -0.70 -10.45 2.46
C THR A 48 0.54 -9.67 2.06
N VAL A 49 0.56 -8.36 2.32
CA VAL A 49 1.69 -7.48 2.02
C VAL A 49 2.10 -6.71 3.27
N VAL A 50 3.41 -6.61 3.48
CA VAL A 50 4.02 -5.77 4.50
C VAL A 50 5.16 -4.97 3.86
N ALA A 51 5.12 -3.65 4.03
CA ALA A 51 6.20 -2.73 3.70
C ALA A 51 6.68 -2.05 5.00
N LEU A 52 7.99 -2.04 5.22
CA LEU A 52 8.63 -1.33 6.31
C LEU A 52 9.90 -0.65 5.77
N ILE A 53 9.91 0.67 5.79
CA ILE A 53 11.03 1.50 5.36
C ILE A 53 11.54 2.26 6.57
N ASN A 54 12.77 1.96 6.97
CA ASN A 54 13.52 2.67 8.00
C ASN A 54 14.63 3.47 7.31
N ASP A 55 14.47 4.79 7.22
CA ASP A 55 15.42 5.68 6.54
C ASP A 55 15.20 7.14 7.00
N PRO A 56 16.24 7.98 7.12
CA PRO A 56 16.06 9.41 7.39
C PRO A 56 15.10 10.15 6.44
N ARG A 57 14.90 9.63 5.23
CA ARG A 57 14.00 10.13 4.19
C ARG A 57 12.80 9.21 3.95
N ALA A 58 12.43 8.36 4.92
CA ALA A 58 11.35 7.37 4.75
C ALA A 58 10.01 7.96 4.28
N ALA A 59 9.73 9.23 4.58
CA ALA A 59 8.52 9.91 4.08
C ALA A 59 8.41 9.92 2.54
N GLY A 60 9.54 9.87 1.83
CA GLY A 60 9.60 9.77 0.36
C GLY A 60 9.47 8.34 -0.19
N GLY A 61 9.32 7.31 0.66
CA GLY A 61 9.33 5.90 0.26
C GLY A 61 8.04 5.39 -0.39
N TRP A 62 7.02 6.23 -0.58
CA TRP A 62 5.70 5.80 -1.08
C TRP A 62 5.75 5.14 -2.46
N GLY A 63 6.60 5.63 -3.38
CA GLY A 63 6.76 4.99 -4.69
C GLY A 63 7.24 3.54 -4.61
N ALA A 64 8.06 3.19 -3.62
CA ALA A 64 8.48 1.80 -3.39
C ALA A 64 7.34 0.94 -2.81
N VAL A 65 6.49 1.53 -1.97
CA VAL A 65 5.30 0.85 -1.43
C VAL A 65 4.28 0.60 -2.54
N GLU A 66 4.02 1.58 -3.40
CA GLU A 66 3.17 1.45 -4.59
C GLU A 66 3.69 0.36 -5.53
N ALA A 67 4.99 0.38 -5.85
CA ALA A 67 5.59 -0.67 -6.69
C ALA A 67 5.47 -2.08 -6.08
N LEU A 68 5.60 -2.21 -4.75
CA LEU A 68 5.38 -3.49 -4.06
C LEU A 68 3.93 -3.97 -4.18
N LEU A 69 2.95 -3.07 -4.06
CA LEU A 69 1.53 -3.39 -4.18
C LEU A 69 1.17 -3.79 -5.62
N ASP A 70 1.70 -3.09 -6.62
CA ASP A 70 1.54 -3.43 -8.04
C ASP A 70 2.14 -4.82 -8.37
N VAL A 71 3.32 -5.15 -7.82
CA VAL A 71 3.86 -6.52 -7.92
C VAL A 71 2.91 -7.51 -7.27
N ALA A 72 2.43 -7.24 -6.05
CA ALA A 72 1.52 -8.13 -5.34
C ALA A 72 0.18 -8.33 -6.08
N LEU A 73 -0.33 -7.31 -6.77
CA LEU A 73 -1.52 -7.39 -7.62
C LEU A 73 -1.31 -8.29 -8.83
N ARG A 74 -0.15 -8.21 -9.48
CA ARG A 74 0.18 -9.00 -10.68
C ARG A 74 0.56 -10.43 -10.36
N THR A 75 1.12 -10.68 -9.18
CA THR A 75 1.47 -12.02 -8.70
C THR A 75 0.41 -12.63 -7.81
N ALA A 76 -0.79 -12.04 -7.72
CA ALA A 76 -1.99 -12.59 -7.10
C ALA A 76 -2.99 -12.99 -8.20
#